data_AF-A0A354EWQ8-F1
#
_entry.id   AF-A0A354EWQ8-F1
#
_cell.length_a   1.000
_cell.length_b   1.000
_cell.length_c   1.000
_cell.angle_alpha   90.00
_cell.angle_beta   90.00
_cell.angle_gamma   90.00
#
_symmetry.space_group_name_H-M   'P 1'
#
loop_
_entity.id
_entity.type
_entity.pdbx_description
1 polymer ?
#
loop_
_entity_poly.entity_id
_entity_poly.type
_entity_poly.pdbx_seq_one_letter_code
_entity_poly.pdbx_strand_id
1 'polypeptide(L)'
;PKRGLKITAGKLEAVQPGRLSIKREVLTDVAASGGGEEVSENMVEDLAYQAMENLSFDQLSADVNSLDGGRIAVLFHIRGRHDPPQRQELRLTLSELVSRSFLNRKLPLPSNTQIDLTLDTTLNANQLISDLMAVNRARQGQQEAQQQAQPDAPAPVPAGRP
;
A
#
# COMPACT_ATOMS: atom_id res chain seq x y z
N PRO A 1 10.14 -28.63 9.69
CA PRO A 1 9.22 -28.64 10.86
C PRO A 1 7.78 -28.93 10.39
N LYS A 2 7.11 -29.95 10.95
CA LYS A 2 5.76 -30.44 10.53
C LYS A 2 4.58 -29.63 11.12
N ARG A 3 4.83 -28.45 11.69
CA ARG A 3 3.80 -27.53 12.19
C ARG A 3 4.04 -26.17 11.52
N GLY A 4 3.08 -25.75 10.70
CA GLY A 4 3.10 -24.43 10.07
C GLY A 4 2.98 -23.31 11.11
N LEU A 5 3.32 -22.09 10.70
CA LEU A 5 3.09 -20.89 11.50
C LEU A 5 1.58 -20.72 11.75
N LYS A 6 1.17 -20.69 13.01
CA LYS A 6 -0.22 -20.44 13.42
C LYS A 6 -0.28 -19.14 14.21
N ILE A 7 -1.08 -18.21 13.72
CA ILE A 7 -1.38 -16.92 14.34
C ILE A 7 -2.86 -16.97 14.74
N THR A 8 -3.17 -16.56 15.96
CA THR A 8 -4.54 -16.49 16.47
C THR A 8 -4.70 -15.18 17.22
N ALA A 9 -5.70 -14.38 16.84
CA ALA A 9 -5.92 -13.03 17.36
C ALA A 9 -4.66 -12.15 17.28
N GLY A 10 -3.89 -12.28 16.19
CA GLY A 10 -2.73 -11.42 15.94
C GLY A 10 -3.18 -10.00 15.66
N LYS A 11 -2.45 -9.01 16.18
CA LYS A 11 -2.69 -7.60 15.91
C LYS A 11 -1.41 -6.95 15.43
N LEU A 12 -1.52 -6.16 14.37
CA LEU A 12 -0.47 -5.31 13.84
C LEU A 12 -0.93 -3.86 13.91
N GLU A 13 -0.03 -2.96 14.30
CA GLU A 13 -0.32 -1.53 14.34
C GLU A 13 0.90 -0.77 13.84
N ALA A 14 0.65 0.29 13.07
CA ALA A 14 1.69 1.23 12.70
C ALA A 14 2.08 2.08 13.93
N VAL A 15 3.37 2.10 14.23
CA VAL A 15 3.92 2.88 15.36
C VAL A 15 3.92 4.39 15.11
N GLN A 16 3.80 4.81 13.85
CA GLN A 16 3.76 6.22 13.45
C GLN A 16 2.92 6.40 12.18
N PRO A 17 2.38 7.61 11.95
CA PRO A 17 1.73 7.98 10.70
C PRO A 17 2.65 7.81 9.48
N GLY A 18 2.07 7.64 8.31
CA GLY A 18 2.84 7.41 7.09
C GLY A 18 2.06 7.65 5.80
N ARG A 19 2.69 7.25 4.70
CA ARG A 19 2.08 7.27 3.37
C ARG A 19 2.01 5.85 2.82
N LEU A 20 0.91 5.55 2.17
CA LEU A 20 0.65 4.28 1.50
C LEU A 20 0.08 4.59 0.12
N SER A 21 0.60 3.88 -0.89
CA SER A 21 0.10 3.95 -2.25
C SER A 21 -0.25 2.54 -2.68
N ILE A 22 -1.54 2.29 -2.87
CA ILE A 22 -2.04 1.01 -3.36
C ILE A 22 -2.60 1.25 -4.75
N LYS A 23 -2.02 0.58 -5.75
CA LYS A 23 -2.48 0.71 -7.13
C LYS A 23 -3.74 -0.11 -7.37
N ARG A 24 -4.56 0.30 -8.34
CA ARG A 24 -5.75 -0.46 -8.74
C ARG A 24 -5.40 -1.86 -9.21
N GLU A 25 -4.28 -2.03 -9.93
CA GLU A 25 -3.92 -3.31 -10.55
C GLU A 25 -3.50 -4.41 -9.56
N VAL A 26 -3.17 -4.03 -8.31
CA VAL A 26 -2.79 -4.99 -7.27
C VAL A 26 -3.97 -5.45 -6.41
N LEU A 27 -5.15 -4.86 -6.62
CA LEU A 27 -6.37 -5.19 -5.88
C LEU A 27 -7.23 -6.15 -6.72
N THR A 28 -7.67 -7.23 -6.10
CA THR A 28 -8.69 -8.13 -6.63
C THR A 28 -9.97 -7.93 -5.82
N ASP A 29 -11.04 -7.50 -6.48
CA ASP A 29 -12.39 -7.27 -5.94
C ASP A 29 -12.43 -6.37 -4.68
N VAL A 30 -12.60 -5.06 -4.88
CA VAL A 30 -12.83 -4.10 -3.79
C VAL A 30 -14.33 -3.86 -3.63
N ALA A 31 -14.89 -4.31 -2.51
CA ALA A 31 -16.25 -3.94 -2.12
C ALA A 31 -16.20 -2.59 -1.38
N ALA A 32 -16.61 -1.52 -2.07
CA ALA A 32 -16.69 -0.18 -1.50
C ALA A 32 -18.16 0.18 -1.19
N SER A 33 -18.54 0.16 0.08
CA SER A 33 -19.87 0.61 0.51
C SER A 33 -19.81 2.10 0.90
N GLY A 34 -20.36 2.97 0.05
CA GLY A 34 -20.53 4.40 0.34
C GLY A 34 -21.95 4.71 0.81
N GLY A 35 -22.12 5.49 1.87
CA GLY A 35 -23.42 5.81 2.48
C GLY A 35 -24.28 6.83 1.72
N GLY A 36 -24.51 6.63 0.41
CA GLY A 36 -25.38 7.49 -0.39
C GLY A 36 -26.13 6.72 -1.49
N GLU A 37 -27.46 6.63 -1.36
CA GLU A 37 -28.37 5.85 -2.25
C GLU A 37 -28.45 6.33 -3.72
N GLU A 38 -27.83 7.46 -4.09
CA GLU A 38 -27.95 8.05 -5.44
C GLU A 38 -26.67 7.94 -6.30
N VAL A 39 -25.62 7.24 -5.85
CA VAL A 39 -24.35 7.16 -6.59
C VAL A 39 -24.18 5.80 -7.27
N SER A 40 -23.73 5.79 -8.53
CA SER A 40 -23.46 4.54 -9.24
C SER A 40 -22.31 3.77 -8.60
N GLU A 41 -22.42 2.44 -8.56
CA GLU A 41 -21.42 1.54 -7.95
C GLU A 41 -20.03 1.74 -8.55
N ASN A 42 -19.95 1.90 -9.88
CA ASN A 42 -18.71 2.20 -10.60
C ASN A 42 -18.05 3.52 -10.14
N MET A 43 -18.83 4.55 -9.77
CA MET A 43 -18.27 5.81 -9.26
C MET A 43 -17.71 5.63 -7.85
N VAL A 44 -18.44 4.93 -6.98
CA VAL A 44 -17.98 4.66 -5.60
C VAL A 44 -16.69 3.85 -5.61
N GLU A 45 -16.61 2.85 -6.49
CA GLU A 45 -15.41 2.02 -6.67
C GLU A 45 -14.22 2.87 -7.18
N ASP A 46 -14.43 3.70 -8.21
CA ASP A 46 -13.40 4.60 -8.74
C ASP A 46 -12.92 5.61 -7.68
N LEU A 47 -13.80 6.06 -6.78
CA LEU A 47 -13.46 6.94 -5.67
C LEU A 47 -12.60 6.22 -4.63
N ALA A 48 -12.98 4.99 -4.29
CA ALA A 48 -12.22 4.15 -3.37
C ALA A 48 -10.81 3.87 -3.90
N TYR A 49 -10.66 3.55 -5.18
CA TYR A 49 -9.34 3.38 -5.78
C TYR A 49 -8.51 4.67 -5.74
N GLN A 50 -9.09 5.82 -6.07
CA GLN A 50 -8.38 7.11 -5.97
C GLN A 50 -7.92 7.41 -4.55
N ALA A 51 -8.78 7.14 -3.56
CA ALA A 51 -8.46 7.33 -2.14
C ALA A 51 -7.23 6.52 -1.72
N MET A 52 -7.10 5.29 -2.22
CA MET A 52 -6.01 4.37 -1.89
C MET A 52 -4.71 4.63 -2.66
N GLU A 53 -4.78 5.25 -3.83
CA GLU A 53 -3.60 5.47 -4.69
C GLU A 53 -2.57 6.41 -4.05
N ASN A 54 -3.02 7.42 -3.30
CA ASN A 54 -2.15 8.36 -2.59
C ASN A 54 -2.72 8.65 -1.19
N LEU A 55 -2.58 7.68 -0.29
CA LEU A 55 -3.14 7.75 1.06
C LEU A 55 -2.07 8.18 2.06
N SER A 56 -2.37 9.21 2.85
CA SER A 56 -1.63 9.48 4.10
C SER A 56 -2.47 8.95 5.25
N PHE A 57 -1.94 7.98 6.01
CA PHE A 57 -2.64 7.41 7.17
C PHE A 57 -2.15 8.07 8.45
N ASP A 58 -3.10 8.32 9.34
CA ASP A 58 -2.84 8.73 10.72
C ASP A 58 -2.88 7.50 11.64
N GLN A 59 -3.75 6.52 11.33
CA GLN A 59 -3.84 5.24 12.01
C GLN A 59 -3.91 4.10 11.00
N LEU A 60 -3.08 3.07 11.20
CA LEU A 60 -3.09 1.84 10.41
C LEU A 60 -2.98 0.66 11.38
N SER A 61 -3.99 -0.21 11.37
CA SER A 61 -3.96 -1.46 12.12
C SER A 61 -4.43 -2.63 11.26
N ALA A 62 -4.09 -3.85 11.69
CA ALA A 62 -4.58 -5.06 11.04
C ALA A 62 -4.78 -6.19 12.05
N ASP A 63 -5.89 -6.92 11.91
CA ASP A 63 -6.11 -8.19 12.61
C ASP A 63 -5.64 -9.34 11.71
N VAL A 64 -4.81 -10.22 12.26
CA VAL A 64 -4.14 -11.30 11.52
C VAL A 64 -4.48 -12.64 12.14
N ASN A 65 -5.00 -13.55 11.31
CA ASN A 65 -5.36 -14.89 11.73
C ASN A 65 -4.91 -15.92 10.70
N SER A 66 -4.33 -17.03 11.14
CA SER A 66 -4.09 -18.18 10.26
C SER A 66 -5.40 -18.88 9.94
N LEU A 67 -5.57 -19.22 8.67
CA LEU A 67 -6.64 -20.04 8.14
C LEU A 67 -6.13 -21.43 7.76
N ASP A 68 -7.06 -22.33 7.46
CA ASP A 68 -6.72 -23.66 6.96
C ASP A 68 -5.96 -23.62 5.64
N GLY A 69 -5.15 -24.66 5.40
CA GLY A 69 -4.33 -24.76 4.18
C GLY A 69 -3.15 -23.78 4.13
N GLY A 70 -2.74 -23.21 5.27
CA GLY A 70 -1.58 -22.31 5.35
C GLY A 70 -1.86 -20.90 4.81
N ARG A 71 -3.13 -20.51 4.73
CA ARG A 71 -3.53 -19.14 4.39
C ARG A 71 -3.56 -18.26 5.64
N ILE A 72 -3.53 -16.95 5.44
CA ILE A 72 -3.62 -15.94 6.50
C ILE A 72 -4.71 -14.96 6.08
N ALA A 73 -5.71 -14.78 6.94
CA ALA A 73 -6.65 -13.68 6.86
C ALA A 73 -6.01 -12.44 7.50
N VAL A 74 -6.06 -11.33 6.78
CA VAL A 74 -5.62 -10.02 7.27
C VAL A 74 -6.75 -9.03 7.04
N LEU A 75 -7.23 -8.44 8.13
CA LEU A 75 -8.26 -7.39 8.10
C LEU A 75 -7.60 -6.06 8.46
N PHE A 76 -7.36 -5.22 7.47
CA PHE A 76 -6.77 -3.90 7.68
C PHE A 76 -7.84 -2.88 8.04
N HIS A 77 -7.52 -2.00 8.98
CA HIS A 77 -8.27 -0.78 9.28
C HIS A 77 -7.36 0.42 9.06
N ILE A 78 -7.76 1.31 8.18
CA ILE A 78 -6.96 2.44 7.73
C ILE A 78 -7.75 3.72 7.92
N ARG A 79 -7.22 4.65 8.73
CA ARG A 79 -7.76 6.00 8.86
C ARG A 79 -6.74 7.03 8.42
N GLY A 80 -7.18 7.98 7.61
CA GLY A 80 -6.30 9.00 7.08
C GLY A 80 -6.99 9.94 6.11
N ARG A 81 -6.23 10.37 5.10
CA ARG A 81 -6.68 11.31 4.08
C ARG A 81 -5.99 11.09 2.75
N HIS A 82 -6.67 11.51 1.68
CA HIS A 82 -6.08 11.54 0.35
C HIS A 82 -5.05 12.67 0.25
N ASP A 83 -3.78 12.33 0.02
CA ASP A 83 -2.67 13.29 -0.03
C ASP A 83 -1.85 13.12 -1.33
N PRO A 84 -2.43 13.51 -2.48
CA PRO A 84 -1.77 13.41 -3.78
C PRO A 84 -0.61 14.42 -3.89
N PRO A 85 0.44 14.11 -4.66
CA PRO A 85 1.62 14.98 -4.80
C PRO A 85 1.30 16.35 -5.42
N GLN A 86 0.26 16.42 -6.26
CA GLN A 86 -0.31 17.65 -6.80
C GLN A 86 -1.64 17.91 -6.10
N ARG A 87 -1.84 19.12 -5.56
CA ARG A 87 -3.12 19.47 -4.91
C ARG A 87 -4.25 19.45 -5.92
N GLN A 88 -5.32 18.73 -5.59
CA GLN A 88 -6.52 18.61 -6.39
C GLN A 88 -7.68 19.29 -5.67
N GLU A 89 -8.36 20.20 -6.36
CA GLU A 89 -9.58 20.86 -5.88
C GLU A 89 -10.77 20.35 -6.69
N LEU A 90 -11.83 19.91 -6.01
CA LEU A 90 -13.08 19.57 -6.68
C LEU A 90 -13.85 20.86 -6.97
N ARG A 91 -13.85 21.29 -8.23
CA ARG A 91 -14.60 22.46 -8.69
C ARG A 91 -15.92 22.01 -9.31
N LEU A 92 -17.01 22.16 -8.56
CA LEU A 92 -18.37 21.97 -9.06
C LEU A 92 -19.01 23.33 -9.30
N THR A 93 -19.71 23.48 -10.42
CA THR A 93 -20.55 24.66 -10.63
C THR A 93 -21.96 24.42 -10.07
N LEU A 94 -22.67 25.48 -9.67
CA LEU A 94 -24.03 25.37 -9.13
C LEU A 94 -25.00 24.69 -10.12
N SER A 95 -24.82 24.94 -11.42
CA SER A 95 -25.60 24.31 -12.49
C SER A 95 -25.31 22.81 -12.62
N GLU A 96 -24.07 22.37 -12.40
CA GLU A 96 -23.71 20.94 -12.38
C GLU A 96 -24.32 20.21 -11.19
N LEU A 97 -24.40 20.87 -10.04
CA LEU A 97 -25.01 20.29 -8.84
C LEU A 97 -26.53 20.09 -9.01
N VAL A 98 -27.22 21.09 -9.60
CA VAL A 98 -28.67 21.03 -9.86
C VAL A 98 -29.01 20.02 -10.97
N SER A 99 -28.21 19.97 -12.04
CA SER A 99 -28.42 19.05 -13.15
C SER A 99 -27.96 17.61 -12.87
N ARG A 100 -27.31 17.37 -11.72
CA ARG A 100 -26.67 16.09 -11.37
C ARG A 100 -25.69 15.59 -12.44
N SER A 101 -25.16 16.48 -13.27
CA SER A 101 -24.27 16.14 -14.39
C SER A 101 -22.92 15.60 -13.92
N PHE A 102 -22.55 15.88 -12.66
CA PHE A 102 -21.38 15.29 -12.00
C PHE A 102 -21.44 13.76 -11.90
N LEU A 103 -22.62 13.15 -11.93
CA LEU A 103 -22.79 11.68 -11.89
C LEU A 103 -22.29 10.97 -13.15
N ASN A 104 -22.18 11.69 -14.27
CA ASN A 104 -21.81 11.13 -15.58
C ASN A 104 -20.31 11.26 -15.91
N ARG A 105 -19.49 11.78 -14.98
CA ARG A 105 -18.05 11.97 -15.21
C ARG A 105 -17.21 11.45 -14.05
N LYS A 106 -15.96 11.09 -14.33
CA LYS A 106 -14.99 10.69 -13.31
C LYS A 106 -14.63 11.90 -12.45
N LEU A 107 -15.09 11.92 -11.20
CA LEU A 107 -14.81 13.02 -10.28
C LEU A 107 -13.46 12.77 -9.59
N PRO A 108 -12.51 13.73 -9.68
CA PRO A 108 -11.27 13.63 -8.93
C PRO A 108 -11.55 13.85 -7.45
N LEU A 109 -10.96 13.00 -6.61
CA LEU A 109 -11.04 13.15 -5.16
C LEU A 109 -10.27 14.42 -4.72
N PRO A 110 -10.89 15.36 -3.99
CA PRO A 110 -10.18 16.52 -3.45
C PRO A 110 -9.04 16.10 -2.52
N SER A 111 -7.97 16.90 -2.51
CA SER A 111 -6.92 16.75 -1.50
C SER A 111 -7.48 16.90 -0.09
N ASN A 112 -6.95 16.11 0.85
CA ASN A 112 -7.39 16.02 2.24
C ASN A 112 -8.80 15.44 2.44
N THR A 113 -9.37 14.75 1.45
CA THR A 113 -10.60 13.99 1.69
C THR A 113 -10.34 12.93 2.76
N GLN A 114 -11.18 12.88 3.79
CA GLN A 114 -11.05 11.91 4.88
C GLN A 114 -11.35 10.49 4.41
N ILE A 115 -10.62 9.55 4.97
CA ILE A 115 -10.62 8.15 4.56
C ILE A 115 -10.77 7.29 5.82
N ASP A 116 -11.78 6.42 5.83
CA ASP A 116 -11.94 5.32 6.80
C ASP A 116 -12.23 4.04 6.00
N LEU A 117 -11.22 3.17 5.85
CA LEU A 117 -11.31 1.96 5.06
C LEU A 117 -11.08 0.72 5.91
N THR A 118 -11.89 -0.30 5.62
CA THR A 118 -11.67 -1.67 6.08
C THR A 118 -11.39 -2.54 4.86
N LEU A 119 -10.24 -3.23 4.84
CA LEU A 119 -9.83 -4.09 3.74
C LEU A 119 -9.66 -5.52 4.25
N ASP A 120 -10.48 -6.43 3.73
CA ASP A 120 -10.33 -7.87 3.95
C ASP A 120 -9.42 -8.45 2.87
N THR A 121 -8.35 -9.12 3.26
CA THR A 121 -7.43 -9.77 2.33
C THR A 121 -7.02 -11.13 2.87
N THR A 122 -6.97 -12.12 1.97
CA THR A 122 -6.44 -13.45 2.28
C THR A 122 -5.13 -13.68 1.53
N LEU A 123 -4.07 -14.00 2.27
CA LEU A 123 -2.72 -14.24 1.73
C LEU A 123 -2.30 -15.70 1.92
N ASN A 124 -1.42 -16.22 1.06
CA ASN A 124 -0.81 -17.54 1.24
C ASN A 124 0.52 -17.41 2.00
N ALA A 125 0.61 -17.96 3.21
CA ALA A 125 1.79 -17.81 4.07
C ALA A 125 3.05 -18.43 3.44
N ASN A 126 2.92 -19.56 2.76
CA ASN A 126 4.04 -20.27 2.17
C ASN A 126 4.67 -19.45 1.03
N GLN A 127 3.84 -18.78 0.23
CA GLN A 127 4.30 -17.88 -0.84
C GLN A 127 4.98 -16.65 -0.25
N LEU A 128 4.34 -15.99 0.73
CA LEU A 128 4.89 -14.79 1.38
C LEU A 128 6.30 -15.03 1.96
N ILE A 129 6.50 -16.15 2.67
CA ILE A 129 7.81 -16.50 3.24
C ILE A 129 8.81 -16.78 2.13
N SER A 130 8.39 -17.47 1.06
CA SER A 130 9.27 -17.79 -0.08
C SER A 130 9.74 -16.52 -0.80
N ASP A 131 8.82 -15.58 -1.02
CA ASP A 131 9.10 -14.29 -1.66
C ASP A 131 10.02 -13.43 -0.78
N LEU A 132 9.76 -13.35 0.52
CA LEU A 132 10.63 -12.64 1.46
C LEU A 132 12.04 -13.23 1.49
N MET A 133 12.17 -14.55 1.50
CA MET A 133 13.46 -15.24 1.43
C MET A 133 14.18 -15.00 0.10
N ALA A 134 13.44 -14.96 -1.02
CA ALA A 134 14.00 -14.62 -2.32
C ALA A 134 14.54 -13.18 -2.35
N VAL A 135 13.78 -12.21 -1.83
CA VAL A 135 14.20 -10.80 -1.75
C VAL A 135 15.40 -10.63 -0.84
N ASN A 136 15.43 -11.27 0.34
CA ASN A 136 16.56 -11.20 1.26
C ASN A 136 17.85 -11.75 0.62
N ARG A 137 17.76 -12.87 -0.11
CA ARG A 137 18.91 -13.41 -0.86
C ARG A 137 19.36 -12.48 -1.97
N ALA A 138 18.44 -11.88 -2.72
CA ALA A 138 18.77 -10.93 -3.77
C ALA A 138 19.48 -9.68 -3.22
N ARG A 139 19.04 -9.18 -2.06
CA ARG A 139 19.71 -8.05 -1.38
C ARG A 139 21.11 -8.43 -0.87
N GLN A 140 21.29 -9.64 -0.33
CA GLN A 140 22.60 -10.12 0.12
C GLN A 140 23.58 -10.32 -1.05
N GLY A 141 23.14 -10.96 -2.14
CA GLY A 141 23.99 -11.13 -3.33
C GLY A 141 24.38 -9.80 -4.00
N GLN A 142 23.52 -8.77 -3.92
CA GLN A 142 23.87 -7.41 -4.36
C GLN A 142 24.93 -6.77 -3.46
N GLN A 143 24.92 -7.02 -2.15
CA GLN A 143 25.94 -6.51 -1.22
C GLN A 143 27.30 -7.19 -1.46
N GLU A 144 27.32 -8.48 -1.74
CA GLU A 144 28.53 -9.25 -2.06
C GLU A 144 29.16 -8.80 -3.39
N ALA A 145 28.33 -8.56 -4.42
CA ALA A 145 28.80 -8.04 -5.71
C ALA A 145 29.36 -6.61 -5.62
N GLN A 146 28.81 -5.77 -4.74
CA GLN A 146 29.31 -4.41 -4.49
C GLN A 146 30.64 -4.42 -3.70
N GLN A 147 30.84 -5.39 -2.80
CA GLN A 147 32.11 -5.55 -2.07
C GLN A 147 33.24 -6.09 -2.95
N GLN A 148 32.94 -6.93 -3.93
CA GLN A 148 33.94 -7.45 -4.88
C GLN A 148 34.27 -6.46 -6.02
N ALA A 149 33.45 -5.44 -6.23
CA ALA A 149 33.69 -4.40 -7.23
C ALA A 149 34.55 -3.23 -6.73
N GLN A 150 35.07 -3.27 -5.50
CA GLN A 150 36.02 -2.28 -4.99
C GLN A 150 37.41 -2.66 -5.53
N PRO A 151 37.96 -1.92 -6.51
CA PRO A 151 39.26 -2.26 -7.08
C PRO A 151 40.34 -2.01 -6.04
N ASP A 152 41.31 -2.92 -5.95
CA ASP A 152 42.55 -2.76 -5.21
C ASP A 152 43.10 -1.34 -5.38
N ALA A 153 43.25 -0.63 -4.25
CA ALA A 153 43.93 0.66 -4.24
C ALA A 153 45.34 0.50 -4.82
N PRO A 154 45.80 1.37 -5.73
CA PRO A 154 47.14 1.25 -6.29
C PRO A 154 48.19 1.39 -5.18
N ALA A 155 49.13 0.45 -5.14
CA ALA A 155 50.22 0.39 -4.17
C ALA A 155 50.95 1.74 -4.06
N PRO A 156 51.32 2.19 -2.85
CA PRO A 156 52.07 3.43 -2.69
C PRO A 156 53.45 3.28 -3.33
N VAL A 157 53.73 4.15 -4.31
CA VAL A 157 55.07 4.34 -4.88
C VAL A 157 56.07 4.72 -3.78
N PRO A 158 57.19 4.00 -3.61
CA PRO A 158 58.21 4.40 -2.63
C PRO A 158 58.93 5.65 -3.14
N ALA A 159 58.63 6.79 -2.52
CA ALA A 159 59.37 8.03 -2.72
C ALA A 159 60.76 7.88 -2.09
N GLY A 160 61.78 7.74 -2.95
CA GLY A 160 63.18 7.87 -2.55
C GLY A 160 63.48 9.25 -1.95
N ARG A 161 64.45 9.29 -1.04
CA ARG A 161 65.05 10.52 -0.51
C ARG A 161 66.55 10.26 -0.19
N PRO A 162 67.37 11.34 -0.13
CA PRO A 162 68.52 11.61 -0.99
C PRO A 162 69.80 10.85 -0.66
#